data_AF-A0A7S9PZW8-F1
#
_entry.id   AF-A0A7S9PZW8-F1
#
_cell.length_a   1.000
_cell.length_b   1.000
_cell.length_c   1.000
_cell.angle_alpha   90.00
_cell.angle_beta   90.00
_cell.angle_gamma   90.00
#
_symmetry.space_group_name_H-M   'P 1'
#
loop_
_entity.id
_entity.type
_entity.pdbx_description
1 polymer ?
#
loop_
_entity_poly.entity_id
_entity_poly.type
_entity_poly.pdbx_seq_one_letter_code
_entity_poly.pdbx_strand_id
1 'polypeptide(L)' 'MLENYSTLQFIVRGKIFKGFCMRIQDDFHETYAVVLDGYHSFCIWLDNKNEKWCASKNVTIDPDAIDEIIHRISLPAQVS' A
#
# COMPACT_ATOMS: atom_id res chain seq x y z
N MET A 1 10.84 16.88 -1.41
CA MET A 1 9.65 16.09 -1.81
C MET A 1 9.26 15.27 -0.60
N LEU A 2 7.96 15.10 -0.30
CA LEU A 2 7.56 14.31 0.88
C LEU A 2 8.01 12.86 0.68
N GLU A 3 9.14 12.49 1.29
CA GLU A 3 9.83 11.18 1.15
C GLU A 3 8.96 9.97 1.50
N ASN A 4 7.79 10.23 2.09
CA ASN A 4 6.83 9.23 2.53
C ASN A 4 5.74 8.91 1.50
N TYR A 5 5.68 9.59 0.34
CA TYR A 5 4.65 9.34 -0.67
C TYR A 5 5.19 8.55 -1.85
N SER A 6 4.55 7.42 -2.16
CA SER A 6 4.84 6.65 -3.37
C SER A 6 3.59 6.55 -4.24
N THR A 7 3.71 7.00 -5.48
CA THR A 7 2.62 6.91 -6.46
C THR A 7 2.32 5.46 -6.79
N LEU A 8 1.03 5.10 -6.84
CA LEU A 8 0.55 3.79 -7.24
C LEU A 8 -0.12 3.90 -8.61
N GLN A 9 0.44 3.20 -9.60
CA GLN A 9 -0.21 2.99 -10.88
C GLN A 9 0.12 1.60 -11.41
N PHE A 10 -0.90 0.76 -11.53
CA PHE A 10 -0.75 -0.64 -11.93
C PHE A 10 -2.04 -1.22 -12.50
N ILE A 11 -1.94 -2.41 -13.10
CA ILE A 11 -3.07 -3.11 -13.71
C ILE A 11 -3.14 -4.50 -13.11
N VAL A 12 -4.30 -4.85 -12.57
CA VAL A 12 -4.58 -6.19 -12.04
C VAL A 12 -5.87 -6.69 -12.69
N ARG A 13 -5.79 -7.87 -13.33
CA ARG A 13 -6.93 -8.53 -14.00
C ARG A 13 -7.71 -7.61 -14.96
N GLY A 14 -7.00 -6.72 -15.66
CA GLY A 14 -7.57 -5.77 -16.61
C GLY A 14 -8.19 -4.50 -16.00
N LYS A 15 -8.18 -4.36 -14.66
CA LYS A 15 -8.56 -3.11 -13.97
C LYS A 15 -7.32 -2.26 -13.71
N ILE A 16 -7.43 -0.97 -13.99
CA ILE A 16 -6.38 0.00 -13.73
C ILE A 16 -6.60 0.57 -12.34
N PHE A 17 -5.57 0.48 -11.49
CA PHE A 17 -5.53 1.13 -10.19
C PHE A 17 -4.60 2.33 -10.27
N LYS A 18 -5.10 3.48 -9.80
CA LYS A 18 -4.35 4.73 -9.72
C LYS A 18 -4.53 5.32 -8.34
N GLY A 19 -3.47 5.88 -7.78
CA GLY A 19 -3.51 6.47 -6.45
C GLY A 19 -2.12 6.70 -5.90
N PHE A 20 -2.01 6.66 -4.58
CA PHE A 20 -0.74 6.75 -3.87
C PHE A 20 -0.81 6.00 -2.55
N CYS A 21 0.35 5.61 -2.06
CA CYS A 21 0.52 5.26 -0.66
C CYS A 21 1.34 6.33 0.05
N MET A 22 1.06 6.50 1.33
CA MET A 22 1.77 7.38 2.23
C MET A 22 2.24 6.57 3.43
N ARG A 23 3.54 6.51 3.65
CA ARG A 23 4.12 5.93 4.87
C ARG A 23 3.76 6.79 6.06
N ILE A 24 3.10 6.19 7.05
CA ILE A 24 2.85 6.79 8.35
C ILE A 24 4.11 6.53 9.19
N GLN A 25 4.81 7.60 9.53
CA GLN A 25 5.95 7.52 10.45
C GLN A 25 5.40 7.35 11.86
N ASP A 26 5.50 6.13 12.37
CA ASP A 26 5.15 5.75 13.72
C ASP A 26 6.28 4.84 14.26
N ASP A 27 6.62 5.00 15.53
CA ASP A 27 7.75 4.28 16.15
C ASP A 27 7.47 2.78 16.37
N PHE A 28 6.22 2.32 16.19
CA PHE A 28 5.83 0.96 16.53
C PHE A 28 5.70 0.03 15.33
N HIS A 29 4.97 0.44 14.28
CA HIS A 29 4.66 -0.42 13.14
C HIS A 29 4.84 0.31 11.81
N GLU A 30 5.52 -0.35 10.88
CA GLU A 30 5.59 0.13 9.51
C GLU A 30 4.18 0.08 8.88
N THR A 31 3.59 1.27 8.72
CA THR A 31 2.20 1.45 8.29
C THR A 31 2.15 2.37 7.09
N TYR A 32 1.31 2.02 6.11
CA TYR A 32 1.05 2.79 4.91
C TYR A 32 -0.45 3.08 4.79
N ALA A 33 -0.80 4.35 4.64
CA ALA A 33 -2.12 4.74 4.17
C ALA A 33 -2.17 4.60 2.64
N VAL A 34 -3.19 3.96 2.12
CA VAL A 34 -3.41 3.72 0.70
C VAL A 34 -4.65 4.47 0.26
N VAL A 35 -4.50 5.29 -0.78
CA VAL A 35 -5.58 6.05 -1.41
C VAL A 35 -5.61 5.68 -2.87
N LEU A 36 -6.71 5.07 -3.32
CA LEU A 36 -6.93 4.70 -4.72
C LEU A 36 -8.15 5.43 -5.27
N ASP A 37 -8.08 5.81 -6.54
CA ASP A 37 -9.17 6.46 -7.25
C ASP A 37 -10.41 5.55 -7.30
N GLY A 38 -11.55 6.07 -6.84
CA GLY A 38 -12.81 5.33 -6.80
C GLY A 38 -12.95 4.30 -5.66
N TYR A 39 -12.02 4.25 -4.70
CA TYR A 39 -12.07 3.33 -3.57
C TYR A 39 -11.94 4.04 -2.22
N HIS A 40 -12.46 3.40 -1.17
CA HIS A 40 -12.24 3.87 0.19
C HIS A 40 -10.76 3.74 0.56
N SER A 41 -10.21 4.78 1.17
CA SER A 41 -8.86 4.75 1.72
C SER A 41 -8.75 3.70 2.82
N PHE A 42 -7.60 3.02 2.87
CA PHE A 42 -7.36 1.97 3.85
C PHE A 42 -5.88 1.94 4.27
N CYS A 43 -5.59 1.28 5.38
CA CYS A 43 -4.22 1.08 5.85
C CYS A 43 -3.73 -0.33 5.54
N ILE A 44 -2.44 -0.42 5.24
CA ILE A 44 -1.63 -1.63 5.18
C ILE A 44 -0.53 -1.49 6.22
N TRP A 45 -0.20 -2.53 6.97
CA TRP A 45 0.88 -2.50 7.95
C TRP A 45 1.64 -3.83 8.02
N LEU A 46 2.91 -3.77 8.38
CA LEU A 46 3.71 -4.96 8.67
C LEU A 46 3.48 -5.36 10.13
N ASP A 47 2.93 -6.54 10.34
CA ASP A 47 2.83 -7.14 11.67
C ASP A 47 4.19 -7.70 12.07
N ASN A 48 4.92 -6.98 12.95
CA ASN A 48 6.26 -7.36 13.40
C ASN A 48 6.32 -8.70 14.14
N LYS A 49 5.19 -9.21 14.64
CA LYS A 49 5.15 -10.49 15.36
C LYS A 49 5.16 -11.69 14.41
N ASN A 50 4.54 -11.55 13.24
CA ASN A 50 4.41 -12.62 12.25
C ASN A 50 5.20 -12.35 10.97
N GLU A 51 5.86 -11.19 10.87
CA GLU A 51 6.55 -10.69 9.67
C GLU A 51 5.63 -10.73 8.44
N LYS A 52 4.35 -10.40 8.65
CA LYS A 52 3.30 -10.47 7.62
C LYS A 52 2.64 -9.13 7.39
N TRP A 53 2.51 -8.76 6.13
CA TRP A 53 1.70 -7.62 5.73
C TRP A 53 0.22 -7.90 5.96
N CYS A 54 -0.45 -6.94 6.58
CA CYS A 54 -1.86 -6.96 6.88
C CYS A 54 -2.53 -5.74 6.25
N ALA A 55 -3.79 -5.89 5.83
CA ALA A 55 -4.61 -4.79 5.33
C ALA A 55 -5.85 -4.60 6.21
N SER A 56 -6.48 -3.43 6.08
CA SER A 56 -7.71 -3.12 6.81
C SER A 56 -8.83 -4.13 6.49
N LYS A 57 -9.67 -4.49 7.47
CA LYS A 57 -10.63 -5.60 7.36
C LYS A 57 -11.68 -5.45 6.25
N ASN A 58 -12.04 -4.21 5.90
CA ASN A 58 -13.15 -3.92 4.98
C ASN A 58 -12.66 -3.38 3.63
N VAL A 59 -11.49 -3.82 3.18
CA VAL A 59 -10.92 -3.38 1.90
C VAL A 59 -11.72 -4.01 0.76
N THR A 60 -12.36 -3.17 -0.05
CA THR A 60 -13.21 -3.58 -1.18
C THR A 60 -12.44 -3.58 -2.51
N ILE A 61 -11.17 -3.99 -2.50
CA ILE A 61 -10.38 -4.22 -3.72
C ILE A 61 -9.98 -5.69 -3.84
N ASP A 62 -9.63 -6.09 -5.06
CA ASP A 62 -9.23 -7.47 -5.33
C ASP A 62 -7.98 -7.84 -4.51
N PRO A 63 -7.91 -9.05 -3.91
CA PRO A 63 -6.72 -9.50 -3.18
C PRO A 63 -5.42 -9.41 -3.98
N ASP A 64 -5.46 -9.67 -5.29
CA ASP A 64 -4.30 -9.53 -6.18
C ASP A 64 -3.81 -8.07 -6.25
N ALA A 65 -4.73 -7.10 -6.12
CA ALA A 65 -4.38 -5.69 -6.07
C ALA A 65 -3.74 -5.31 -4.73
N ILE A 66 -4.17 -5.92 -3.62
CA ILE A 66 -3.54 -5.73 -2.30
C ILE A 66 -2.10 -6.27 -2.34
N ASP A 67 -1.90 -7.46 -2.90
CA ASP A 67 -0.59 -8.09 -3.01
C ASP A 67 0.37 -7.24 -3.86
N GLU A 68 -0.10 -6.72 -4.99
CA GLU A 68 0.68 -5.81 -5.85
C GLU A 68 1.05 -4.49 -5.14
N ILE A 69 0.16 -3.95 -4.31
CA ILE A 69 0.48 -2.76 -3.50
C ILE A 69 1.56 -3.10 -2.46
N ILE A 70 1.41 -4.23 -1.76
CA ILE A 70 2.39 -4.72 -0.77
C ILE A 70 3.75 -4.92 -1.43
N HIS A 71 3.80 -5.53 -2.61
CA HIS A 71 5.02 -5.73 -3.37
C HIS A 71 5.72 -4.39 -3.65
N ARG A 72 4.96 -3.38 -4.08
CA ARG A 72 5.50 -2.05 -4.42
C ARG A 72 6.00 -1.26 -3.22
N ILE A 73 5.36 -1.38 -2.05
CA ILE A 73 5.83 -0.71 -0.82
C ILE A 73 6.98 -1.47 -0.15
N SER A 74 7.09 -2.78 -0.37
CA SER A 74 8.17 -3.62 0.17
C SER A 74 9.47 -3.47 -0.63
N LEU A 75 9.37 -3.10 -1.91
CA LEU A 75 10.54 -2.78 -2.71
C LEU A 75 11.17 -1.49 -2.17
N PRO A 76 12.49 -1.46 -1.92
CA PRO A 76 13.16 -0.22 -1.56
C PRO A 76 12.86 0.80 -2.65
N ALA A 77 12.38 1.98 -2.26
CA ALA A 77 12.12 3.08 -3.18
C ALA A 77 13.33 3.20 -4.11
N GLN A 78 13.15 2.88 -5.39
CA GLN A 78 14.23 2.98 -6.36
C GLN A 78 14.55 4.48 -6.49
N VAL A 79 15.57 4.90 -5.74
CA VAL A 79 16.30 6.14 -5.95
C VAL A 79 16.81 6.09 -7.38
N SER A 80 16.12 6.80 -8.27
CA SER A 80 16.64 7.21 -9.58
C SER A 80 17.29 8.58 -9.46
#